data_AF-A0A9W9T680-F1
#
_entry.id   AF-A0A9W9T680-F1
#
_cell.length_a   1.000
_cell.length_b   1.000
_cell.length_c   1.000
_cell.angle_alpha   90.00
_cell.angle_beta   90.00
_cell.angle_gamma   90.00
#
_symmetry.space_group_name_H-M   'P 1'
#
loop_
_entity.id
_entity.type
_entity.pdbx_description
1 polymer ?
#
loop_
_entity_poly.entity_id
_entity_poly.type
_entity_poly.pdbx_seq_one_letter_code
_entity_poly.pdbx_strand_id
1 'polypeptide(L)'
;MADSTRPTRPSLGQMRSSSFLQDHQQYKPMAPINPITQTIGEVLATQVDDRLVLSSNPIKPDPDRVTDSGIIHSIFNHHANPLPTGTSQIVATIYYKSNNPVHPHYHPDSGPQNTPGDKLPTPKVPEGSAPTEDMDKFPREPPAPEPEPLDHLYGPYVSQLCLTNFLQILETLPTPYQRMNTSHRCLDRAEHPRVVEVTFSPPPNPDYLSFPDLRKHESIWRFEREWNVEVVLQKESVFRRHKRLAVFDMDSTLIDNECIDEIAKFIGVEKEVSAITERAMNGELDFAASLKERVGLLNGVTADVFEKLKSVLKIAKGARELCRALKTLGYKLAVVSGGFQPLAEWLAEQLGIDIAIANHLEIDEATQTLTGKLVPSYPIVDAAHKRTLLKSIAAEHGIPISQTMAVGDGANDLLMLHAAGLGVAWRAKSKVQLEAPVRINGESLVDILYLLGMDNEDIAELTSGVQ
;
A
#
# COMPACT_ATOMS: atom_id res chain seq x y z
N MET A 1 -24.77 72.61 -21.51
CA MET A 1 -26.01 71.82 -21.59
C MET A 1 -25.54 70.38 -21.46
N ALA A 2 -25.78 69.72 -20.32
CA ALA A 2 -27.03 69.05 -19.96
C ALA A 2 -27.30 67.86 -20.93
N ASP A 3 -27.53 66.63 -20.46
CA ASP A 3 -28.07 66.23 -19.15
C ASP A 3 -27.24 65.15 -18.42
N SER A 4 -27.59 64.81 -17.18
CA SER A 4 -26.86 63.87 -16.32
C SER A 4 -27.76 62.91 -15.54
N THR A 5 -27.64 61.60 -15.78
CA THR A 5 -28.24 60.56 -14.94
C THR A 5 -27.26 59.41 -14.69
N ARG A 6 -26.91 59.18 -13.41
CA ARG A 6 -26.30 57.92 -12.95
C ARG A 6 -27.43 56.99 -12.48
N PRO A 7 -27.43 55.69 -12.83
CA PRO A 7 -28.36 54.75 -12.22
C PRO A 7 -28.05 54.60 -10.72
N THR A 8 -29.07 54.73 -9.88
CA THR A 8 -28.96 54.63 -8.42
C THR A 8 -28.99 53.18 -7.94
N ARG A 9 -28.22 52.89 -6.89
CA ARG A 9 -28.18 51.58 -6.22
C ARG A 9 -29.53 51.31 -5.56
N PRO A 10 -30.16 50.14 -5.73
CA PRO A 10 -31.46 49.84 -5.12
C PRO A 10 -31.33 49.80 -3.59
N SER A 11 -32.21 50.54 -2.91
CA SER A 11 -32.37 50.53 -1.45
C SER A 11 -33.57 49.67 -1.07
N LEU A 12 -33.44 48.84 -0.04
CA LEU A 12 -34.61 48.16 0.54
C LEU A 12 -35.43 49.17 1.34
N GLY A 13 -36.55 49.61 0.78
CA GLY A 13 -37.62 50.29 1.51
C GLY A 13 -38.25 49.34 2.55
N GLN A 14 -38.67 49.89 3.70
CA GLN A 14 -39.26 49.09 4.76
C GLN A 14 -40.61 48.48 4.34
N MET A 15 -40.66 47.16 4.18
CA MET A 15 -41.90 46.40 4.40
C MET A 15 -41.83 45.71 5.75
N ARG A 16 -42.78 46.06 6.63
CA ARG A 16 -42.96 45.39 7.93
C ARG A 16 -43.76 44.11 7.70
N SER A 17 -43.15 42.96 7.93
CA SER A 17 -43.85 41.73 8.34
C SER A 17 -43.40 41.38 9.76
N SER A 18 -44.34 40.95 10.60
CA SER A 18 -44.19 40.92 12.05
C SER A 18 -44.16 39.51 12.61
N SER A 19 -43.36 39.32 13.66
CA SER A 19 -43.53 38.27 14.67
C SER A 19 -43.28 36.82 14.20
N PHE A 20 -42.02 36.41 14.25
CA PHE A 20 -41.58 35.00 14.33
C PHE A 20 -41.92 34.36 15.70
N LEU A 21 -43.01 34.80 16.34
CA LEU A 21 -43.36 34.54 17.74
C LEU A 21 -44.88 34.36 17.97
N GLN A 22 -45.68 34.26 16.90
CA GLN A 22 -47.15 34.33 17.00
C GLN A 22 -47.91 33.02 16.71
N ASP A 23 -47.26 31.98 16.19
CA ASP A 23 -47.87 30.64 16.05
C ASP A 23 -47.97 29.87 17.38
N HIS A 24 -47.40 30.41 18.46
CA HIS A 24 -47.51 29.87 19.82
C HIS A 24 -48.57 30.62 20.66
N GLN A 25 -49.84 30.62 20.23
CA GLN A 25 -50.93 31.08 21.11
C GLN A 25 -52.35 30.56 20.82
N GLN A 26 -52.58 29.25 21.03
CA GLN A 26 -53.92 28.72 21.38
C GLN A 26 -53.87 27.81 22.62
N TYR A 27 -53.69 28.43 23.79
CA TYR A 27 -54.26 27.92 25.05
C TYR A 27 -55.79 28.16 25.04
N LYS A 28 -56.65 27.43 25.77
CA LYS A 28 -56.71 27.40 27.26
C LYS A 28 -57.74 26.32 27.75
N PRO A 29 -57.87 26.11 29.08
CA PRO A 29 -57.31 25.04 29.92
C PRO A 29 -58.36 23.89 30.16
N MET A 30 -58.46 23.06 31.22
CA MET A 30 -57.90 22.80 32.58
C MET A 30 -57.83 21.24 32.73
N ALA A 31 -57.03 20.55 33.54
CA ALA A 31 -56.58 20.68 34.95
C ALA A 31 -57.65 20.29 36.01
N PRO A 32 -57.28 19.85 37.24
CA PRO A 32 -55.94 19.66 37.84
C PRO A 32 -55.67 18.16 38.22
N ILE A 33 -54.58 17.73 38.88
CA ILE A 33 -54.15 17.96 40.29
C ILE A 33 -52.61 17.82 40.43
N ASN A 34 -52.04 18.62 41.34
CA ASN A 34 -50.60 18.71 41.69
C ASN A 34 -50.30 17.98 43.04
N PRO A 35 -49.08 18.06 43.60
CA PRO A 35 -47.78 17.61 43.09
C PRO A 35 -47.05 16.74 44.17
N ILE A 36 -45.75 16.47 44.00
CA ILE A 36 -44.72 16.84 45.00
C ILE A 36 -43.33 16.83 44.34
N THR A 37 -42.51 17.81 44.70
CA THR A 37 -41.10 17.93 44.29
C THR A 37 -40.19 17.46 45.40
N GLN A 38 -39.19 16.62 45.11
CA GLN A 38 -38.02 16.46 45.96
C GLN A 38 -36.75 16.22 45.12
N THR A 39 -35.61 16.58 45.69
CA THR A 39 -34.41 16.97 44.93
C THR A 39 -33.30 15.92 45.08
N ILE A 40 -32.35 15.89 44.14
CA ILE A 40 -31.13 15.09 44.26
C ILE A 40 -30.33 15.61 45.48
N GLY A 41 -30.45 14.91 46.61
CA GLY A 41 -29.84 15.28 47.89
C GLY A 41 -30.16 14.34 49.06
N GLU A 42 -31.31 13.66 49.05
CA GLU A 42 -31.78 12.85 50.21
C GLU A 42 -31.44 11.34 50.14
N VAL A 43 -30.59 10.91 49.20
CA VAL A 43 -30.22 9.48 49.01
C VAL A 43 -29.06 9.03 49.93
N LEU A 44 -28.54 9.90 50.81
CA LEU A 44 -27.38 9.63 51.67
C LEU A 44 -27.72 9.31 53.14
N ALA A 45 -28.99 9.05 53.49
CA ALA A 45 -29.40 8.86 54.89
C ALA A 45 -30.57 7.86 55.10
N THR A 46 -30.42 6.60 54.68
CA THR A 46 -31.21 5.48 55.21
C THR A 46 -30.32 4.27 55.53
N GLN A 47 -30.76 3.45 56.48
CA GLN A 47 -29.91 2.49 57.19
C GLN A 47 -29.84 1.12 56.49
N VAL A 48 -28.76 0.37 56.78
CA VAL A 48 -28.59 -1.02 56.38
C VAL A 48 -29.67 -1.88 57.04
N ASP A 49 -30.31 -2.76 56.27
CA ASP A 49 -31.16 -3.82 56.80
C ASP A 49 -30.69 -5.18 56.24
N ASP A 50 -30.38 -6.11 57.14
CA ASP A 50 -29.75 -7.38 56.83
C ASP A 50 -30.81 -8.44 56.48
N ARG A 51 -30.85 -8.90 55.21
CA ARG A 51 -31.17 -10.29 54.77
C ARG A 51 -31.48 -10.40 53.27
N LEU A 52 -30.47 -10.75 52.47
CA LEU A 52 -30.67 -11.62 51.31
C LEU A 52 -29.57 -12.69 51.29
N VAL A 53 -29.94 -13.91 50.88
CA VAL A 53 -29.15 -15.12 51.15
C VAL A 53 -28.04 -15.33 50.10
N LEU A 54 -26.82 -15.61 50.57
CA LEU A 54 -25.69 -16.01 49.74
C LEU A 54 -25.94 -17.37 49.07
N SER A 55 -26.24 -17.35 47.76
CA SER A 55 -26.15 -18.52 46.88
C SER A 55 -24.80 -18.56 46.17
N SER A 56 -23.76 -18.96 46.91
CA SER A 56 -22.42 -19.14 46.34
C SER A 56 -22.37 -20.27 45.30
N ASN A 57 -21.85 -19.99 44.10
CA ASN A 57 -21.23 -21.02 43.26
C ASN A 57 -20.07 -20.40 42.43
N PRO A 58 -19.04 -21.18 42.05
CA PRO A 58 -17.68 -20.64 41.99
C PRO A 58 -17.20 -20.31 40.57
N ILE A 59 -16.49 -19.18 40.45
CA ILE A 59 -15.58 -18.94 39.33
C ILE A 59 -14.37 -19.87 39.51
N LYS A 60 -14.22 -20.86 38.62
CA LYS A 60 -12.93 -21.55 38.43
C LYS A 60 -12.05 -20.71 37.51
N PRO A 61 -10.75 -20.56 37.80
CA PRO A 61 -9.79 -20.07 36.81
C PRO A 61 -9.33 -21.21 35.90
N ASP A 62 -9.55 -21.03 34.59
CA ASP A 62 -8.79 -21.64 33.48
C ASP A 62 -8.78 -23.19 33.31
N PRO A 63 -8.25 -23.73 32.19
CA PRO A 63 -7.81 -23.03 30.98
C PRO A 63 -8.51 -23.49 29.68
N ASP A 64 -8.50 -22.61 28.68
CA ASP A 64 -8.25 -23.06 27.29
C ASP A 64 -7.52 -21.95 26.51
N ARG A 65 -6.39 -22.30 25.88
CA ARG A 65 -5.53 -21.34 25.19
C ARG A 65 -6.10 -20.95 23.82
N VAL A 66 -6.52 -19.70 23.68
CA VAL A 66 -6.50 -19.00 22.39
C VAL A 66 -5.50 -17.85 22.51
N THR A 67 -4.23 -18.15 22.24
CA THR A 67 -3.16 -17.14 22.15
C THR A 67 -3.11 -16.52 20.76
N ASP A 68 -4.23 -15.94 20.32
CA ASP A 68 -4.23 -14.86 19.34
C ASP A 68 -4.17 -13.55 20.13
N SER A 69 -3.04 -12.85 20.06
CA SER A 69 -2.73 -11.64 20.85
C SER A 69 -3.49 -10.38 20.39
N GLY A 70 -4.63 -10.55 19.70
CA GLY A 70 -5.37 -9.47 19.08
C GLY A 70 -6.51 -8.92 19.94
N ILE A 71 -6.66 -7.59 19.96
CA ILE A 71 -7.81 -6.94 20.60
C ILE A 71 -9.04 -7.17 19.74
N ILE A 72 -10.03 -7.88 20.28
CA ILE A 72 -11.31 -8.15 19.63
C ILE A 72 -12.23 -6.93 19.82
N HIS A 73 -12.60 -6.28 18.72
CA HIS A 73 -13.61 -5.24 18.72
C HIS A 73 -14.97 -5.88 18.40
N SER A 74 -15.74 -6.15 19.46
CA SER A 74 -17.17 -6.45 19.35
C SER A 74 -17.95 -5.55 20.29
N ILE A 75 -18.81 -4.70 19.70
CA ILE A 75 -19.70 -3.78 20.43
C ILE A 75 -20.91 -4.55 21.03
N PHE A 76 -21.06 -5.83 20.70
CA PHE A 76 -22.20 -6.67 21.07
C PHE A 76 -21.82 -7.75 22.10
N ASN A 77 -22.63 -7.84 23.15
CA ASN A 77 -22.46 -8.81 24.23
C ASN A 77 -22.51 -10.27 23.70
N HIS A 78 -21.58 -11.13 24.11
CA HIS A 78 -21.23 -12.41 23.47
C HIS A 78 -22.34 -13.49 23.40
N HIS A 79 -23.52 -13.24 23.96
CA HIS A 79 -24.59 -14.24 24.12
C HIS A 79 -25.67 -14.27 23.02
N ALA A 80 -25.54 -13.49 21.94
CA ALA A 80 -26.53 -13.45 20.86
C ALA A 80 -25.92 -13.90 19.52
N ASN A 81 -26.36 -15.06 18.99
CA ASN A 81 -26.04 -15.64 17.67
C ASN A 81 -24.58 -15.52 17.18
N PRO A 82 -23.76 -16.58 17.30
CA PRO A 82 -22.48 -16.64 16.59
C PRO A 82 -22.70 -16.65 15.06
N LEU A 83 -21.70 -16.16 14.30
CA LEU A 83 -21.68 -16.29 12.84
C LEU A 83 -21.65 -17.77 12.44
N PRO A 84 -22.20 -18.15 11.26
CA PRO A 84 -22.15 -19.52 10.77
C PRO A 84 -20.71 -20.07 10.73
N THR A 85 -20.51 -21.29 11.23
CA THR A 85 -19.23 -22.00 11.17
C THR A 85 -18.77 -22.16 9.72
N GLY A 86 -17.60 -21.63 9.38
CA GLY A 86 -17.11 -21.58 8.00
C GLY A 86 -17.40 -20.27 7.25
N THR A 87 -17.89 -19.22 7.93
CA THR A 87 -17.95 -17.87 7.35
C THR A 87 -16.54 -17.40 6.96
N SER A 88 -16.35 -17.01 5.70
CA SER A 88 -15.07 -16.50 5.18
C SER A 88 -14.58 -15.28 5.95
N GLN A 89 -13.26 -15.18 6.14
CA GLN A 89 -12.59 -14.04 6.74
C GLN A 89 -11.75 -13.28 5.69
N ILE A 90 -11.64 -11.97 5.84
CA ILE A 90 -10.69 -11.11 5.13
C ILE A 90 -9.70 -10.55 6.15
N VAL A 91 -8.45 -10.45 5.74
CA VAL A 91 -7.40 -9.72 6.45
C VAL A 91 -7.08 -8.45 5.66
N ALA A 92 -7.13 -7.31 6.34
CA ALA A 92 -6.52 -6.07 5.91
C ALA A 92 -5.20 -5.90 6.64
N THR A 93 -4.08 -5.81 5.92
CA THR A 93 -2.80 -5.37 6.49
C THR A 93 -2.65 -3.88 6.16
N ILE A 94 -2.68 -3.04 7.19
CA ILE A 94 -2.56 -1.58 7.08
C ILE A 94 -1.10 -1.22 7.28
N TYR A 95 -0.47 -0.64 6.24
CA TYR A 95 0.89 -0.12 6.28
C TYR A 95 0.87 1.39 6.35
N TYR A 96 1.59 1.97 7.30
CA TYR A 96 1.87 3.40 7.31
C TYR A 96 3.09 3.70 6.40
N LYS A 97 2.95 4.64 5.46
CA LYS A 97 3.90 4.76 4.32
C LYS A 97 5.30 5.26 4.68
N SER A 98 5.46 5.99 5.79
CA SER A 98 6.71 6.65 6.14
C SER A 98 7.07 6.46 7.62
N ASN A 99 8.34 6.17 7.93
CA ASN A 99 8.83 6.18 9.31
C ASN A 99 9.01 7.60 9.89
N ASN A 100 8.87 8.66 9.07
CA ASN A 100 8.96 10.07 9.45
C ASN A 100 7.64 10.79 9.15
N PRO A 101 7.17 11.74 9.97
CA PRO A 101 5.93 12.47 9.70
C PRO A 101 6.06 13.32 8.44
N VAL A 102 5.12 13.19 7.49
CA VAL A 102 5.11 14.01 6.28
C VAL A 102 4.45 15.35 6.61
N HIS A 103 5.22 16.27 7.20
CA HIS A 103 4.76 17.64 7.39
C HIS A 103 4.72 18.38 6.04
N PRO A 104 3.54 18.80 5.54
CA PRO A 104 3.46 19.60 4.30
C PRO A 104 4.10 20.98 4.45
N HIS A 105 4.24 21.45 5.70
CA HIS A 105 4.97 22.65 6.07
C HIS A 105 6.02 22.31 7.13
N TYR A 106 7.30 22.48 6.78
CA TYR A 106 8.31 22.80 7.80
C TYR A 106 7.86 24.10 8.46
N HIS A 107 7.75 24.13 9.79
CA HIS A 107 7.59 25.41 10.50
C HIS A 107 8.78 26.31 10.12
N PRO A 108 8.61 27.64 9.96
CA PRO A 108 9.72 28.53 9.65
C PRO A 108 10.88 28.42 10.68
N ASP A 109 10.56 28.03 11.91
CA ASP A 109 11.52 27.79 13.01
C ASP A 109 11.97 26.31 13.14
N SER A 110 11.44 25.38 12.33
CA SER A 110 11.84 23.97 12.26
C SER A 110 12.90 23.70 11.19
N GLY A 111 13.70 24.72 10.85
CA GLY A 111 14.96 24.50 10.16
C GLY A 111 15.97 23.75 11.04
N PRO A 112 17.07 23.23 10.47
CA PRO A 112 18.24 22.86 11.27
C PRO A 112 18.72 24.06 12.11
N GLN A 113 19.38 23.79 13.25
CA GLN A 113 20.00 24.81 14.11
C GLN A 113 21.23 25.44 13.44
N ASN A 114 21.01 26.18 12.36
CA ASN A 114 22.03 26.89 11.62
C ASN A 114 22.66 27.97 12.51
N THR A 115 23.98 27.92 12.62
CA THR A 115 24.77 28.93 13.31
C THR A 115 24.99 30.16 12.42
N PRO A 116 25.29 31.35 12.98
CA PRO A 116 25.57 32.55 12.19
C PRO A 116 26.81 32.41 11.30
N GLY A 117 26.63 31.91 10.08
CA GLY A 117 27.68 31.59 9.12
C GLY A 117 27.32 30.44 8.16
N ASP A 118 26.34 29.60 8.54
CA ASP A 118 25.88 28.50 7.68
C ASP A 118 25.19 29.01 6.41
N LYS A 119 25.46 28.34 5.27
CA LYS A 119 24.81 28.65 4.00
C LYS A 119 23.35 28.18 4.05
N LEU A 120 22.42 29.08 3.73
CA LEU A 120 21.02 28.73 3.54
C LEU A 120 20.88 27.58 2.52
N PRO A 121 20.03 26.57 2.77
CA PRO A 121 19.78 25.52 1.80
C PRO A 121 19.15 26.11 0.55
N THR A 122 19.61 25.67 -0.62
CA THR A 122 18.99 26.04 -1.90
C THR A 122 17.54 25.52 -1.95
N PRO A 123 16.57 26.34 -2.38
CA PRO A 123 15.17 25.93 -2.42
C PRO A 123 15.00 24.72 -3.36
N LYS A 124 14.52 23.60 -2.81
CA LYS A 124 14.13 22.43 -3.61
C LYS A 124 12.75 22.66 -4.20
N VAL A 125 12.69 22.68 -5.52
CA VAL A 125 11.45 22.61 -6.28
C VAL A 125 10.93 21.16 -6.21
N PRO A 126 9.63 20.89 -5.98
CA PRO A 126 9.10 19.53 -5.97
C PRO A 126 9.29 18.83 -7.32
N GLU A 127 9.66 17.55 -7.30
CA GLU A 127 9.78 16.73 -8.51
C GLU A 127 8.42 16.65 -9.23
N GLY A 128 8.41 16.93 -10.53
CA GLY A 128 7.20 17.16 -11.33
C GLY A 128 6.89 18.64 -11.61
N SER A 129 7.45 19.59 -10.85
CA SER A 129 7.30 21.03 -11.17
C SER A 129 8.30 21.44 -12.27
N ALA A 130 7.92 21.21 -13.52
CA ALA A 130 8.76 21.56 -14.67
C ALA A 130 8.98 23.09 -14.77
N PRO A 131 10.24 23.59 -14.74
CA PRO A 131 10.51 25.01 -14.94
C PRO A 131 10.19 25.38 -16.40
N THR A 132 9.02 25.97 -16.60
CA THR A 132 8.48 26.24 -17.93
C THR A 132 8.70 27.70 -18.29
N GLU A 133 9.53 27.95 -19.30
CA GLU A 133 9.87 29.31 -19.77
C GLU A 133 8.69 30.02 -20.47
N ASP A 134 7.62 29.27 -20.78
CA ASP A 134 6.43 29.74 -21.49
C ASP A 134 5.32 30.11 -20.49
N MET A 135 5.12 31.42 -20.30
CA MET A 135 4.23 31.96 -19.27
C MET A 135 2.74 31.61 -19.48
N ASP A 136 2.31 31.31 -20.71
CA ASP A 136 0.93 30.90 -21.00
C ASP A 136 0.68 29.40 -20.74
N LYS A 137 1.73 28.60 -20.54
CA LYS A 137 1.61 27.20 -20.09
C LYS A 137 1.48 27.07 -18.56
N PHE A 138 1.60 28.16 -17.80
CA PHE A 138 1.48 28.12 -16.35
C PHE A 138 0.05 27.76 -15.93
N PRO A 139 -0.18 26.73 -15.08
CA PRO A 139 -1.51 26.41 -14.58
C PRO A 139 -2.14 27.61 -13.86
N ARG A 140 -3.21 28.17 -14.44
CA ARG A 140 -3.89 29.37 -13.90
C ARG A 140 -4.69 29.09 -12.63
N GLU A 141 -4.98 27.82 -12.38
CA GLU A 141 -5.42 27.30 -11.10
C GLU A 141 -4.25 26.50 -10.50
N PRO A 142 -3.90 26.66 -9.22
CA PRO A 142 -2.95 25.78 -8.56
C PRO A 142 -3.50 24.34 -8.59
N PRO A 143 -2.64 23.30 -8.61
CA PRO A 143 -3.12 21.93 -8.46
C PRO A 143 -3.96 21.83 -7.19
N ALA A 144 -5.12 21.17 -7.27
CA ALA A 144 -5.99 20.99 -6.11
C ALA A 144 -5.16 20.39 -4.96
N PRO A 145 -5.13 21.01 -3.77
CA PRO A 145 -4.27 20.55 -2.69
C PRO A 145 -4.62 19.10 -2.36
N GLU A 146 -3.62 18.23 -2.35
CA GLU A 146 -3.81 16.90 -1.80
C GLU A 146 -4.25 17.05 -0.34
N PRO A 147 -5.25 16.25 0.13
CA PRO A 147 -5.75 16.39 1.49
C PRO A 147 -4.59 16.19 2.46
N GLU A 148 -4.31 17.20 3.30
CA GLU A 148 -3.16 17.18 4.21
C GLU A 148 -3.23 15.93 5.09
N PRO A 149 -2.22 15.05 5.04
CA PRO A 149 -2.24 13.83 5.83
C PRO A 149 -2.32 14.11 7.33
N LEU A 150 -3.10 13.29 8.03
CA LEU A 150 -3.34 13.43 9.47
C LEU A 150 -2.10 13.12 10.35
N ASP A 151 -0.95 12.79 9.71
CA ASP A 151 0.42 12.75 10.26
C ASP A 151 0.69 13.83 11.32
N HIS A 152 0.26 15.06 11.03
CA HIS A 152 0.55 16.23 11.85
C HIS A 152 -0.24 16.29 13.17
N LEU A 153 -1.29 15.47 13.31
CA LEU A 153 -2.11 15.36 14.53
C LEU A 153 -1.81 14.07 15.31
N TYR A 154 -1.58 12.96 14.59
CA TYR A 154 -1.50 11.62 15.21
C TYR A 154 -0.13 10.96 15.10
N GLY A 155 0.81 11.52 14.34
CA GLY A 155 2.17 10.99 14.16
C GLY A 155 2.29 9.89 13.09
N PRO A 156 3.54 9.44 12.80
CA PRO A 156 3.85 8.54 11.68
C PRO A 156 3.58 7.05 11.98
N TYR A 157 2.36 6.72 12.40
CA TYR A 157 1.97 5.34 12.77
C TYR A 157 0.45 5.12 12.68
N VAL A 158 0.04 3.85 12.65
CA VAL A 158 -1.38 3.45 12.65
C VAL A 158 -1.97 3.69 14.05
N SER A 159 -2.46 4.90 14.29
CA SER A 159 -3.06 5.29 15.57
C SER A 159 -4.39 4.57 15.84
N GLN A 160 -4.82 4.54 17.10
CA GLN A 160 -6.12 3.95 17.48
C GLN A 160 -7.31 4.63 16.76
N LEU A 161 -7.21 5.92 16.43
CA LEU A 161 -8.26 6.63 15.68
C LEU A 161 -8.22 6.28 14.18
N CYS A 162 -7.04 6.07 13.60
CA CYS A 162 -6.89 5.52 12.24
C CYS A 162 -7.60 4.16 12.13
N LEU A 163 -7.32 3.25 13.06
CA LEU A 163 -7.98 1.95 13.13
C LEU A 163 -9.50 2.08 13.35
N THR A 164 -9.95 2.97 14.24
CA THR A 164 -11.39 3.16 14.51
C THR A 164 -12.14 3.66 13.27
N ASN A 165 -11.54 4.60 12.51
CA ASN A 165 -12.09 5.08 11.25
C ASN A 165 -12.14 3.94 10.20
N PHE A 166 -11.08 3.14 10.07
CA PHE A 166 -11.08 1.97 9.17
C PHE A 166 -12.20 0.97 9.49
N LEU A 167 -12.40 0.63 10.78
CA LEU A 167 -13.46 -0.27 11.22
C LEU A 167 -14.85 0.31 10.93
N GLN A 168 -15.06 1.61 11.17
CA GLN A 168 -16.31 2.30 10.82
C GLN A 168 -16.57 2.29 9.30
N ILE A 169 -15.53 2.46 8.47
CA ILE A 169 -15.66 2.35 7.01
C ILE A 169 -16.11 0.94 6.63
N LEU A 170 -15.51 -0.12 7.20
CA LEU A 170 -15.93 -1.50 6.95
C LEU A 170 -17.38 -1.76 7.39
N GLU A 171 -17.86 -1.19 8.50
CA GLU A 171 -19.25 -1.30 8.95
C GLU A 171 -20.27 -0.59 8.04
N THR A 172 -19.86 0.40 7.24
CA THR A 172 -20.76 1.06 6.27
C THR A 172 -20.89 0.31 4.95
N LEU A 173 -20.04 -0.70 4.68
CA LEU A 173 -20.13 -1.52 3.47
C LEU A 173 -21.29 -2.53 3.58
N PRO A 174 -22.11 -2.74 2.53
CA PRO A 174 -23.21 -3.70 2.58
C PRO A 174 -22.74 -5.15 2.83
N THR A 175 -22.91 -5.65 4.06
CA THR A 175 -22.63 -7.03 4.45
C THR A 175 -23.88 -7.92 4.35
N PRO A 176 -23.75 -9.22 4.03
CA PRO A 176 -24.88 -10.14 3.94
C PRO A 176 -25.48 -10.55 5.31
N TYR A 177 -24.89 -10.10 6.42
CA TYR A 177 -25.37 -10.30 7.78
C TYR A 177 -25.34 -8.97 8.53
N GLN A 178 -26.26 -8.77 9.48
CA GLN A 178 -26.41 -7.52 10.27
C GLN A 178 -25.29 -7.27 11.30
N ARG A 179 -24.18 -8.02 11.26
CA ARG A 179 -23.07 -7.93 12.23
C ARG A 179 -21.75 -8.30 11.57
N MET A 180 -20.70 -7.60 11.98
CA MET A 180 -19.31 -7.90 11.68
C MET A 180 -18.55 -8.14 12.99
N ASN A 181 -17.73 -9.19 13.02
CA ASN A 181 -16.73 -9.42 14.04
C ASN A 181 -15.39 -8.92 13.52
N THR A 182 -14.65 -8.16 14.32
CA THR A 182 -13.32 -7.67 13.95
C THR A 182 -12.32 -7.87 15.09
N SER A 183 -11.05 -8.07 14.72
CA SER A 183 -9.92 -8.15 15.63
C SER A 183 -8.69 -7.55 14.96
N HIS A 184 -7.74 -7.04 15.74
CA HIS A 184 -6.49 -6.52 15.19
C HIS A 184 -5.27 -6.93 16.01
N ARG A 185 -4.11 -7.05 15.37
CA ARG A 185 -2.79 -7.22 15.99
C ARG A 185 -1.76 -6.31 15.33
N CYS A 186 -0.91 -5.67 16.12
CA CYS A 186 0.27 -4.97 15.62
C CYS A 186 1.31 -6.01 15.18
N LEU A 187 1.90 -5.84 13.99
CA LEU A 187 2.93 -6.76 13.48
C LEU A 187 4.36 -6.24 13.71
N ASP A 188 4.58 -4.92 13.79
CA ASP A 188 5.94 -4.37 13.94
C ASP A 188 6.25 -3.82 15.34
N ARG A 189 5.35 -3.06 15.96
CA ARG A 189 5.60 -2.36 17.25
C ARG A 189 4.33 -2.29 18.09
N ALA A 190 4.46 -2.45 19.41
CA ALA A 190 3.32 -2.42 20.32
C ALA A 190 2.70 -1.01 20.48
N GLU A 191 3.50 0.01 20.75
CA GLU A 191 3.01 1.37 21.05
C GLU A 191 2.73 2.22 19.80
N HIS A 192 3.62 2.12 18.79
CA HIS A 192 3.66 2.99 17.62
C HIS A 192 3.80 2.16 16.33
N PRO A 193 2.79 1.36 15.96
CA PRO A 193 2.87 0.41 14.84
C PRO A 193 2.91 1.09 13.47
N ARG A 194 3.90 0.75 12.63
CA ARG A 194 3.84 1.00 11.19
C ARG A 194 2.91 0.00 10.50
N VAL A 195 2.77 -1.22 11.03
CA VAL A 195 2.04 -2.31 10.37
C VAL A 195 1.03 -2.96 11.32
N VAL A 196 -0.25 -2.88 10.98
CA VAL A 196 -1.35 -3.48 11.76
C VAL A 196 -2.14 -4.44 10.87
N GLU A 197 -2.31 -5.67 11.34
CA GLU A 197 -3.19 -6.66 10.73
C GLU A 197 -4.59 -6.56 11.37
N VAL A 198 -5.63 -6.40 10.55
CA VAL A 198 -7.04 -6.36 10.95
C VAL A 198 -7.79 -7.50 10.27
N THR A 199 -8.30 -8.45 11.06
CA THR A 199 -9.13 -9.56 10.56
C THR A 199 -10.60 -9.23 10.75
N PHE A 200 -11.42 -9.39 9.71
CA PHE A 200 -12.86 -9.15 9.76
C PHE A 200 -13.69 -10.23 9.04
N SER A 201 -14.90 -10.46 9.56
CA SER A 201 -15.89 -11.40 9.01
C SER A 201 -17.30 -10.99 9.44
N PRO A 202 -18.33 -11.07 8.57
CA PRO A 202 -18.28 -11.57 7.19
C PRO A 202 -17.61 -10.55 6.24
N PRO A 203 -17.22 -10.96 5.02
CA PRO A 203 -16.88 -10.01 3.97
C PRO A 203 -18.13 -9.19 3.54
N PRO A 204 -17.93 -8.02 2.89
CA PRO A 204 -18.97 -7.34 2.12
C PRO A 204 -19.64 -8.28 1.10
N ASN A 205 -20.89 -7.99 0.75
CA ASN A 205 -21.67 -8.83 -0.15
C ASN A 205 -21.05 -8.86 -1.56
N PRO A 206 -20.59 -10.02 -2.07
CA PRO A 206 -19.94 -10.12 -3.38
C PRO A 206 -20.86 -9.74 -4.56
N ASP A 207 -22.19 -9.78 -4.38
CA ASP A 207 -23.16 -9.35 -5.39
C ASP A 207 -23.19 -7.81 -5.55
N TYR A 208 -22.72 -7.07 -4.54
CA TYR A 208 -22.64 -5.61 -4.54
C TYR A 208 -21.20 -5.11 -4.78
N LEU A 209 -20.21 -5.74 -4.14
CA LEU A 209 -18.81 -5.32 -4.18
C LEU A 209 -17.90 -6.55 -4.23
N SER A 210 -17.31 -6.81 -5.40
CA SER A 210 -16.42 -7.95 -5.58
C SER A 210 -15.11 -7.76 -4.81
N PHE A 211 -14.41 -8.86 -4.46
CA PHE A 211 -13.15 -8.76 -3.71
C PHE A 211 -12.05 -7.95 -4.43
N PRO A 212 -11.83 -8.08 -5.76
CA PRO A 212 -10.97 -7.16 -6.52
C PRO A 212 -11.41 -5.68 -6.44
N ASP A 213 -12.71 -5.41 -6.48
CA ASP A 213 -13.24 -4.05 -6.51
C ASP A 213 -13.27 -3.40 -5.11
N LEU A 214 -13.32 -4.20 -4.04
CA LEU A 214 -13.25 -3.74 -2.65
C LEU A 214 -12.01 -2.88 -2.39
N ARG A 215 -10.82 -3.29 -2.91
CA ARG A 215 -9.60 -2.46 -2.81
C ARG A 215 -9.71 -1.14 -3.60
N LYS A 216 -10.55 -1.09 -4.63
CA LYS A 216 -10.78 0.09 -5.48
C LYS A 216 -11.98 0.93 -5.00
N HIS A 217 -12.60 0.55 -3.88
CA HIS A 217 -13.75 1.26 -3.32
C HIS A 217 -13.35 2.64 -2.80
N GLU A 218 -14.16 3.66 -3.12
CA GLU A 218 -13.84 5.07 -2.85
C GLU A 218 -13.52 5.34 -1.38
N SER A 219 -14.26 4.72 -0.44
CA SER A 219 -14.04 4.89 1.00
C SER A 219 -12.65 4.41 1.46
N ILE A 220 -12.14 3.30 0.90
CA ILE A 220 -10.82 2.78 1.24
C ILE A 220 -9.73 3.65 0.60
N TRP A 221 -9.94 4.08 -0.65
CA TRP A 221 -9.00 4.97 -1.33
C TRP A 221 -8.89 6.36 -0.67
N ARG A 222 -10.00 6.92 -0.15
CA ARG A 222 -9.99 8.14 0.65
C ARG A 222 -9.24 7.94 1.97
N PHE A 223 -9.53 6.86 2.69
CA PHE A 223 -8.85 6.49 3.93
C PHE A 223 -7.32 6.35 3.75
N GLU A 224 -6.87 5.69 2.67
CA GLU A 224 -5.43 5.57 2.33
C GLU A 224 -4.74 6.92 2.05
N ARG A 225 -5.48 7.97 1.66
CA ARG A 225 -4.95 9.32 1.47
C ARG A 225 -4.99 10.13 2.78
N GLU A 226 -6.13 10.18 3.44
CA GLU A 226 -6.35 10.93 4.69
C GLU A 226 -5.37 10.50 5.81
N TRP A 227 -5.10 9.20 5.94
CA TRP A 227 -4.27 8.63 7.01
C TRP A 227 -2.83 8.29 6.59
N ASN A 228 -2.42 8.60 5.35
CA ASN A 228 -1.09 8.24 4.82
C ASN A 228 -0.76 6.73 4.85
N VAL A 229 -1.79 5.87 4.80
CA VAL A 229 -1.66 4.41 4.87
C VAL A 229 -1.90 3.71 3.53
N GLU A 230 -1.58 2.43 3.47
CA GLU A 230 -1.92 1.50 2.37
C GLU A 230 -2.68 0.31 2.94
N VAL A 231 -3.79 -0.06 2.31
CA VAL A 231 -4.66 -1.16 2.78
C VAL A 231 -4.49 -2.37 1.86
N VAL A 232 -3.77 -3.38 2.34
CA VAL A 232 -3.58 -4.65 1.61
C VAL A 232 -4.62 -5.67 2.05
N LEU A 233 -5.57 -5.97 1.16
CA LEU A 233 -6.63 -6.95 1.40
C LEU A 233 -6.23 -8.35 0.92
N GLN A 234 -6.33 -9.34 1.80
CA GLN A 234 -6.09 -10.76 1.53
C GLN A 234 -7.28 -11.60 2.03
N LYS A 235 -7.63 -12.67 1.31
CA LYS A 235 -8.57 -13.67 1.82
C LYS A 235 -7.84 -14.55 2.83
N GLU A 236 -8.36 -14.65 4.05
CA GLU A 236 -7.75 -15.49 5.07
C GLU A 236 -7.89 -16.97 4.66
N SER A 237 -6.76 -17.68 4.69
CA SER A 237 -6.67 -19.07 4.25
C SER A 237 -5.30 -19.63 4.64
N VAL A 238 -5.20 -20.97 4.72
CA VAL A 238 -3.91 -21.65 4.95
C VAL A 238 -2.84 -21.19 3.95
N PHE A 239 -3.22 -21.00 2.68
CA PHE A 239 -2.34 -20.53 1.61
C PHE A 239 -2.00 -19.03 1.66
N ARG A 240 -2.52 -18.25 2.61
CA ARG A 240 -2.06 -16.87 2.84
C ARG A 240 -0.64 -16.90 3.41
N ARG A 241 -0.47 -17.57 4.55
CA ARG A 241 0.83 -17.70 5.25
C ARG A 241 1.76 -18.70 4.57
N HIS A 242 1.22 -19.82 4.07
CA HIS A 242 2.00 -20.91 3.48
C HIS A 242 2.15 -20.77 1.95
N LYS A 243 2.93 -19.77 1.50
CA LYS A 243 3.47 -19.76 0.12
C LYS A 243 4.67 -20.70 0.01
N ARG A 244 5.09 -21.04 -1.22
CA ARG A 244 6.19 -22.00 -1.50
C ARG A 244 7.06 -21.62 -2.72
N LEU A 245 6.59 -20.71 -3.58
CA LEU A 245 7.34 -20.14 -4.69
C LEU A 245 7.24 -18.61 -4.61
N ALA A 246 8.35 -17.91 -4.74
CA ALA A 246 8.38 -16.46 -4.96
C ALA A 246 9.08 -16.14 -6.28
N VAL A 247 8.43 -15.34 -7.12
CA VAL A 247 8.94 -14.87 -8.42
C VAL A 247 9.12 -13.35 -8.36
N PHE A 248 10.26 -12.84 -8.79
CA PHE A 248 10.61 -11.42 -8.72
C PHE A 248 10.99 -10.87 -10.11
N ASP A 249 10.69 -9.60 -10.40
CA ASP A 249 11.49 -8.86 -11.40
C ASP A 249 12.87 -8.51 -10.81
N MET A 250 13.84 -8.23 -11.69
CA MET A 250 15.17 -7.76 -11.36
C MET A 250 15.16 -6.24 -11.26
N ASP A 251 15.04 -5.58 -12.42
CA ASP A 251 15.09 -4.13 -12.60
C ASP A 251 14.01 -3.43 -11.77
N SER A 252 14.35 -2.28 -11.19
CA SER A 252 13.48 -1.48 -10.30
C SER A 252 12.83 -2.22 -9.11
N THR A 253 13.19 -3.50 -8.87
CA THR A 253 12.53 -4.41 -7.91
C THR A 253 13.54 -5.05 -6.95
N LEU A 254 14.39 -5.98 -7.42
CA LEU A 254 15.47 -6.57 -6.61
C LEU A 254 16.77 -5.73 -6.66
N ILE A 255 16.90 -4.87 -7.66
CA ILE A 255 17.90 -3.80 -7.76
C ILE A 255 17.20 -2.46 -7.91
N ASP A 256 17.85 -1.38 -7.44
CA ASP A 256 17.33 -0.01 -7.54
C ASP A 256 17.56 0.62 -8.94
N ASN A 257 18.22 -0.10 -9.86
CA ASN A 257 18.59 0.37 -11.20
C ASN A 257 17.75 -0.31 -12.30
N GLU A 258 17.67 0.33 -13.47
CA GLU A 258 17.27 -0.28 -14.74
C GLU A 258 18.55 -0.65 -15.51
N CYS A 259 18.81 -1.95 -15.75
CA CYS A 259 20.10 -2.41 -16.27
C CYS A 259 20.44 -1.84 -17.66
N ILE A 260 19.44 -1.65 -18.52
CA ILE A 260 19.64 -1.15 -19.88
C ILE A 260 20.00 0.35 -19.91
N ASP A 261 19.48 1.13 -18.96
CA ASP A 261 19.76 2.56 -18.85
C ASP A 261 21.18 2.80 -18.28
N GLU A 262 21.65 1.94 -17.36
CA GLU A 262 23.05 1.95 -16.93
C GLU A 262 24.01 1.55 -18.07
N ILE A 263 23.66 0.61 -18.97
CA ILE A 263 24.46 0.38 -20.20
C ILE A 263 24.47 1.65 -21.07
N ALA A 264 23.31 2.26 -21.30
CA ALA A 264 23.18 3.46 -22.12
C ALA A 264 24.06 4.60 -21.62
N LYS A 265 24.14 4.76 -20.30
CA LYS A 265 25.01 5.69 -19.57
C LYS A 265 26.49 5.36 -19.68
N PHE A 266 26.88 4.08 -19.61
CA PHE A 266 28.27 3.67 -19.84
C PHE A 266 28.78 3.96 -21.27
N ILE A 267 27.88 4.11 -22.26
CA ILE A 267 28.23 4.34 -23.67
C ILE A 267 27.78 5.71 -24.22
N GLY A 268 27.09 6.52 -23.41
CA GLY A 268 26.69 7.90 -23.73
C GLY A 268 25.39 8.09 -24.51
N VAL A 269 24.52 7.08 -24.59
CA VAL A 269 23.26 7.09 -25.38
C VAL A 269 21.97 7.14 -24.54
N GLU A 270 22.06 7.70 -23.32
CA GLU A 270 20.93 7.84 -22.39
C GLU A 270 19.71 8.52 -23.02
N LYS A 271 19.93 9.53 -23.88
CA LYS A 271 18.86 10.35 -24.47
C LYS A 271 18.09 9.57 -25.52
N GLU A 272 18.80 8.81 -26.34
CA GLU A 272 18.27 7.94 -27.38
C GLU A 272 17.43 6.81 -26.74
N VAL A 273 17.94 6.20 -25.66
CA VAL A 273 17.20 5.19 -24.88
C VAL A 273 15.96 5.81 -24.21
N SER A 274 16.09 6.98 -23.57
CA SER A 274 14.97 7.71 -22.96
C SER A 274 13.86 8.03 -23.96
N ALA A 275 14.22 8.46 -25.18
CA ALA A 275 13.24 8.77 -26.23
C ALA A 275 12.47 7.52 -26.72
N ILE A 276 13.12 6.35 -26.77
CA ILE A 276 12.45 5.09 -27.09
C ILE A 276 11.53 4.64 -25.94
N THR A 277 11.95 4.85 -24.69
CA THR A 277 11.13 4.56 -23.50
C THR A 277 9.91 5.48 -23.43
N GLU A 278 10.04 6.78 -23.73
CA GLU A 278 8.93 7.73 -23.79
C GLU A 278 7.89 7.33 -24.86
N ARG A 279 8.34 7.00 -26.08
CA ARG A 279 7.47 6.50 -27.16
C ARG A 279 6.75 5.21 -26.79
N ALA A 280 7.40 4.31 -26.06
CA ALA A 280 6.76 3.10 -25.53
C ALA A 280 5.71 3.40 -24.45
N MET A 281 5.98 4.38 -23.56
CA MET A 281 5.01 4.84 -22.56
C MET A 281 3.80 5.55 -23.19
N ASN A 282 4.00 6.26 -24.31
CA ASN A 282 2.94 6.83 -25.13
C ASN A 282 2.13 5.78 -25.92
N GLY A 283 2.58 4.53 -25.96
CA GLY A 283 1.93 3.44 -26.69
C GLY A 283 2.22 3.41 -28.19
N GLU A 284 3.23 4.15 -28.66
CA GLU A 284 3.70 4.10 -30.07
C GLU A 284 4.45 2.81 -30.39
N LEU A 285 5.03 2.18 -29.36
CA LEU A 285 5.80 0.95 -29.45
C LEU A 285 5.27 -0.09 -28.46
N ASP A 286 5.18 -1.35 -28.90
CA ASP A 286 5.03 -2.47 -27.98
C ASP A 286 6.35 -2.76 -27.22
N PHE A 287 6.27 -3.55 -26.16
CA PHE A 287 7.43 -3.87 -25.30
C PHE A 287 8.57 -4.56 -26.08
N ALA A 288 8.27 -5.46 -27.02
CA ALA A 288 9.27 -6.17 -27.78
C ALA A 288 9.91 -5.29 -28.87
N ALA A 289 9.15 -4.36 -29.45
CA ALA A 289 9.69 -3.32 -30.34
C ALA A 289 10.58 -2.33 -29.59
N SER A 290 10.12 -1.80 -28.45
CA SER A 290 10.89 -0.91 -27.58
C SER A 290 12.18 -1.56 -27.05
N LEU A 291 12.14 -2.83 -26.66
CA LEU A 291 13.33 -3.58 -26.26
C LEU A 291 14.31 -3.74 -27.44
N LYS A 292 13.83 -4.06 -28.64
CA LYS A 292 14.69 -4.20 -29.83
C LYS A 292 15.31 -2.88 -30.28
N GLU A 293 14.55 -1.78 -30.26
CA GLU A 293 15.09 -0.45 -30.57
C GLU A 293 16.19 -0.04 -29.56
N ARG A 294 15.95 -0.20 -28.24
CA ARG A 294 16.95 0.10 -27.22
C ARG A 294 18.18 -0.82 -27.28
N VAL A 295 17.98 -2.12 -27.49
CA VAL A 295 19.08 -3.09 -27.67
C VAL A 295 19.89 -2.80 -28.95
N GLY A 296 19.26 -2.28 -30.00
CA GLY A 296 19.94 -1.86 -31.23
C GLY A 296 21.00 -0.76 -31.02
N LEU A 297 20.80 0.12 -30.03
CA LEU A 297 21.78 1.14 -29.63
C LEU A 297 23.04 0.56 -28.95
N LEU A 298 23.00 -0.71 -28.54
CA LEU A 298 24.11 -1.40 -27.86
C LEU A 298 25.07 -2.09 -28.84
N ASN A 299 24.91 -1.91 -30.15
CA ASN A 299 25.76 -2.52 -31.16
C ASN A 299 27.22 -2.03 -31.08
N GLY A 300 28.18 -2.96 -31.06
CA GLY A 300 29.61 -2.68 -30.97
C GLY A 300 30.15 -2.47 -29.54
N VAL A 301 29.28 -2.53 -28.52
CA VAL A 301 29.69 -2.44 -27.11
C VAL A 301 30.38 -3.73 -26.68
N THR A 302 31.50 -3.66 -25.95
CA THR A 302 32.24 -4.83 -25.47
C THR A 302 31.44 -5.64 -24.45
N ALA A 303 31.49 -6.98 -24.55
CA ALA A 303 30.72 -7.88 -23.68
C ALA A 303 31.10 -7.77 -22.18
N ASP A 304 32.28 -7.20 -21.87
CA ASP A 304 32.74 -6.89 -20.51
C ASP A 304 31.88 -5.83 -19.78
N VAL A 305 30.93 -5.18 -20.48
CA VAL A 305 29.96 -4.25 -19.88
C VAL A 305 29.14 -4.88 -18.76
N PHE A 306 28.82 -6.18 -18.86
CA PHE A 306 28.11 -6.88 -17.79
C PHE A 306 28.94 -7.00 -16.51
N GLU A 307 30.25 -7.25 -16.60
CA GLU A 307 31.14 -7.28 -15.43
C GLU A 307 31.31 -5.89 -14.80
N LYS A 308 31.37 -4.83 -15.63
CA LYS A 308 31.40 -3.44 -15.16
C LYS A 308 30.14 -3.10 -14.36
N LEU A 309 28.96 -3.48 -14.88
CA LEU A 309 27.67 -3.24 -14.21
C LEU A 309 27.57 -3.87 -12.82
N LYS A 310 28.10 -5.08 -12.59
CA LYS A 310 28.09 -5.75 -11.27
C LYS A 310 28.71 -4.90 -10.15
N SER A 311 29.57 -3.92 -10.49
CA SER A 311 30.15 -2.98 -9.53
C SER A 311 29.31 -1.72 -9.24
N VAL A 312 28.29 -1.46 -10.06
CA VAL A 312 27.40 -0.28 -9.99
C VAL A 312 25.98 -0.65 -9.54
N LEU A 313 25.48 -1.82 -9.93
CA LEU A 313 24.11 -2.28 -9.61
C LEU A 313 23.89 -2.39 -8.09
N LYS A 314 22.96 -1.58 -7.59
CA LYS A 314 22.61 -1.52 -6.17
C LYS A 314 21.43 -2.45 -5.88
N ILE A 315 21.68 -3.51 -5.12
CA ILE A 315 20.65 -4.41 -4.61
C ILE A 315 19.70 -3.64 -3.69
N ALA A 316 18.39 -3.83 -3.90
CA ALA A 316 17.34 -3.09 -3.22
C ALA A 316 17.32 -3.36 -1.71
N LYS A 317 16.94 -2.34 -0.92
CA LYS A 317 16.90 -2.40 0.55
C LYS A 317 15.96 -3.53 1.00
N GLY A 318 16.50 -4.53 1.71
CA GLY A 318 15.75 -5.69 2.18
C GLY A 318 15.73 -6.89 1.23
N ALA A 319 16.30 -6.83 0.02
CA ALA A 319 16.28 -7.96 -0.91
C ALA A 319 17.06 -9.17 -0.37
N ARG A 320 18.25 -8.94 0.22
CA ARG A 320 19.10 -10.01 0.78
C ARG A 320 18.43 -10.67 1.99
N GLU A 321 17.76 -9.86 2.80
CA GLU A 321 17.04 -10.23 4.01
C GLU A 321 15.76 -11.00 3.67
N LEU A 322 14.96 -10.51 2.72
CA LEU A 322 13.77 -11.20 2.20
C LEU A 322 14.14 -12.54 1.57
N CYS A 323 15.12 -12.58 0.64
CA CYS A 323 15.53 -13.83 0.03
C CYS A 323 16.07 -14.83 1.07
N ARG A 324 16.88 -14.40 2.04
CA ARG A 324 17.32 -15.25 3.17
C ARG A 324 16.14 -15.83 3.92
N ALA A 325 15.21 -15.01 4.39
CA ALA A 325 14.04 -15.44 5.16
C ALA A 325 13.21 -16.48 4.38
N LEU A 326 12.91 -16.21 3.11
CA LEU A 326 12.15 -17.14 2.26
C LEU A 326 12.90 -18.46 1.99
N LYS A 327 14.22 -18.43 1.79
CA LYS A 327 15.04 -19.66 1.68
C LYS A 327 15.04 -20.48 2.97
N THR A 328 15.14 -19.83 4.13
CA THR A 328 15.05 -20.50 5.45
C THR A 328 13.70 -21.20 5.63
N LEU A 329 12.62 -20.58 5.14
CA LEU A 329 11.27 -21.16 5.10
C LEU A 329 11.05 -22.21 3.98
N GLY A 330 12.11 -22.59 3.25
CA GLY A 330 12.06 -23.62 2.21
C GLY A 330 11.35 -23.20 0.91
N TYR A 331 11.25 -21.90 0.62
CA TYR A 331 10.68 -21.43 -0.65
C TYR A 331 11.65 -21.70 -1.80
N LYS A 332 11.09 -22.08 -2.95
CA LYS A 332 11.77 -21.92 -4.23
C LYS A 332 11.73 -20.44 -4.62
N LEU A 333 12.86 -19.87 -5.01
CA LEU A 333 12.92 -18.49 -5.52
C LEU A 333 13.24 -18.49 -7.02
N ALA A 334 12.63 -17.57 -7.76
CA ALA A 334 12.96 -17.30 -9.16
C ALA A 334 13.04 -15.80 -9.45
N VAL A 335 13.96 -15.39 -10.31
CA VAL A 335 13.99 -14.05 -10.92
C VAL A 335 13.62 -14.17 -12.41
N VAL A 336 12.66 -13.36 -12.85
CA VAL A 336 12.07 -13.40 -14.19
C VAL A 336 11.96 -11.97 -14.73
N SER A 337 12.90 -11.57 -15.59
CA SER A 337 13.17 -10.15 -15.89
C SER A 337 13.16 -9.79 -17.38
N GLY A 338 12.81 -8.54 -17.67
CA GLY A 338 12.96 -7.92 -18.99
C GLY A 338 14.40 -7.48 -19.34
N GLY A 339 15.30 -7.45 -18.36
CA GLY A 339 16.74 -7.20 -18.52
C GLY A 339 17.50 -8.40 -19.10
N PHE A 340 18.75 -8.62 -18.67
CA PHE A 340 19.70 -9.50 -19.36
C PHE A 340 20.20 -10.67 -18.51
N GLN A 341 20.29 -11.86 -19.12
CA GLN A 341 20.63 -13.12 -18.43
C GLN A 341 21.91 -13.08 -17.57
N PRO A 342 23.06 -12.53 -18.02
CA PRO A 342 24.28 -12.53 -17.20
C PRO A 342 24.18 -11.70 -15.90
N LEU A 343 23.24 -10.76 -15.84
CA LEU A 343 22.97 -9.95 -14.65
C LEU A 343 21.95 -10.63 -13.73
N ALA A 344 20.94 -11.29 -14.32
CA ALA A 344 19.97 -12.09 -13.58
C ALA A 344 20.63 -13.30 -12.89
N GLU A 345 21.58 -13.97 -13.56
CA GLU A 345 22.38 -15.07 -13.00
C GLU A 345 23.27 -14.59 -11.85
N TRP A 346 24.04 -13.51 -12.05
CA TRP A 346 24.83 -12.90 -10.98
C TRP A 346 23.98 -12.49 -9.77
N LEU A 347 22.82 -11.85 -10.01
CA LEU A 347 21.92 -11.45 -8.93
C LEU A 347 21.33 -12.67 -8.21
N ALA A 348 21.07 -13.76 -8.93
CA ALA A 348 20.62 -15.00 -8.33
C ALA A 348 21.69 -15.65 -7.43
N GLU A 349 22.96 -15.66 -7.85
CA GLU A 349 24.08 -16.05 -6.98
C GLU A 349 24.17 -15.15 -5.74
N GLN A 350 24.04 -13.83 -5.91
CA GLN A 350 24.11 -12.86 -4.80
C GLN A 350 22.97 -13.01 -3.78
N LEU A 351 21.80 -13.52 -4.19
CA LEU A 351 20.60 -13.62 -3.35
C LEU A 351 20.21 -15.06 -2.99
N GLY A 352 20.93 -16.08 -3.49
CA GLY A 352 20.59 -17.49 -3.27
C GLY A 352 19.32 -17.95 -4.01
N ILE A 353 18.95 -17.26 -5.10
CA ILE A 353 17.77 -17.54 -5.92
C ILE A 353 18.04 -18.79 -6.77
N ASP A 354 17.03 -19.65 -6.92
CA ASP A 354 17.21 -20.98 -7.52
C ASP A 354 17.10 -21.01 -9.06
N ILE A 355 16.48 -19.99 -9.66
CA ILE A 355 16.12 -19.93 -11.09
C ILE A 355 16.31 -18.48 -11.56
N ALA A 356 17.03 -18.27 -12.66
CA ALA A 356 17.19 -16.96 -13.30
C ALA A 356 16.80 -17.04 -14.78
N ILE A 357 15.85 -16.22 -15.22
CA ILE A 357 15.40 -16.15 -16.62
C ILE A 357 15.23 -14.69 -17.02
N ALA A 358 16.01 -14.25 -18.01
CA ALA A 358 15.93 -12.93 -18.61
C ALA A 358 16.28 -12.99 -20.11
N ASN A 359 16.37 -11.85 -20.78
CA ASN A 359 16.66 -11.83 -22.22
C ASN A 359 18.15 -12.10 -22.52
N HIS A 360 18.42 -12.77 -23.64
CA HIS A 360 19.78 -13.05 -24.11
C HIS A 360 20.16 -12.07 -25.22
N LEU A 361 21.27 -11.33 -25.04
CA LEU A 361 21.89 -10.53 -26.10
C LEU A 361 22.78 -11.39 -26.99
N GLU A 362 22.77 -11.10 -28.30
CA GLU A 362 23.66 -11.71 -29.28
C GLU A 362 25.05 -11.04 -29.19
N ILE A 363 26.09 -11.87 -29.04
CA ILE A 363 27.49 -11.47 -28.95
C ILE A 363 28.21 -12.02 -30.19
N ASP A 364 29.00 -11.19 -30.85
CA ASP A 364 29.89 -11.61 -31.93
C ASP A 364 31.11 -12.35 -31.33
N GLU A 365 31.27 -13.64 -31.67
CA GLU A 365 32.34 -14.48 -31.15
C GLU A 365 33.75 -13.99 -31.53
N ALA A 366 33.90 -13.31 -32.67
CA ALA A 366 35.18 -12.87 -33.21
C ALA A 366 35.63 -11.50 -32.66
N THR A 367 34.70 -10.58 -32.39
CA THR A 367 35.02 -9.26 -31.81
C THR A 367 34.77 -9.16 -30.31
N GLN A 368 34.03 -10.10 -29.71
CA GLN A 368 33.57 -10.06 -28.31
C GLN A 368 32.74 -8.81 -27.98
N THR A 369 31.94 -8.35 -28.95
CA THR A 369 31.01 -7.21 -28.81
C THR A 369 29.56 -7.62 -29.00
N LEU A 370 28.64 -6.93 -28.33
CA LEU A 370 27.20 -7.03 -28.56
C LEU A 370 26.87 -6.65 -30.02
N THR A 371 26.01 -7.40 -30.70
CA THR A 371 25.61 -7.13 -32.10
C THR A 371 24.43 -6.16 -32.24
N GLY A 372 23.92 -5.65 -31.12
CA GLY A 372 22.67 -4.90 -31.05
C GLY A 372 21.40 -5.74 -31.29
N LYS A 373 21.44 -7.06 -31.04
CA LYS A 373 20.30 -7.97 -31.22
C LYS A 373 20.06 -8.87 -30.01
N LEU A 374 18.86 -9.45 -29.99
CA LEU A 374 18.45 -10.52 -29.07
C LEU A 374 18.67 -11.89 -29.76
N VAL A 375 19.12 -12.89 -29.02
CA VAL A 375 19.43 -14.24 -29.57
C VAL A 375 18.14 -14.92 -30.06
N PRO A 376 17.99 -15.23 -31.37
CA PRO A 376 16.69 -15.67 -31.91
C PRO A 376 16.14 -17.01 -31.41
N SER A 377 16.96 -17.84 -30.75
CA SER A 377 16.52 -19.12 -30.17
C SER A 377 15.83 -18.99 -28.81
N TYR A 378 15.92 -17.82 -28.16
CA TYR A 378 15.32 -17.56 -26.86
C TYR A 378 14.05 -16.69 -27.01
N PRO A 379 12.96 -17.01 -26.29
CA PRO A 379 11.77 -16.16 -26.29
C PRO A 379 12.07 -14.83 -25.58
N ILE A 380 11.43 -13.76 -26.04
CA ILE A 380 11.50 -12.46 -25.34
C ILE A 380 10.68 -12.56 -24.04
N VAL A 381 11.26 -12.13 -22.93
CA VAL A 381 10.61 -12.13 -21.61
C VAL A 381 9.66 -10.92 -21.51
N ASP A 382 8.55 -10.98 -22.24
CA ASP A 382 7.44 -10.02 -22.18
C ASP A 382 6.45 -10.33 -21.05
N ALA A 383 5.43 -9.48 -20.88
CA ALA A 383 4.41 -9.62 -19.84
C ALA A 383 3.63 -10.96 -19.89
N ALA A 384 3.32 -11.46 -21.08
CA ALA A 384 2.63 -12.73 -21.26
C ALA A 384 3.59 -13.90 -21.00
N HIS A 385 4.87 -13.75 -21.33
CA HIS A 385 5.92 -14.71 -21.05
C HIS A 385 6.22 -14.80 -19.55
N LYS A 386 6.39 -13.67 -18.83
CA LYS A 386 6.54 -13.64 -17.35
C LYS A 386 5.44 -14.43 -16.64
N ARG A 387 4.17 -14.16 -17.00
CA ARG A 387 3.00 -14.89 -16.50
C ARG A 387 3.06 -16.40 -16.80
N THR A 388 3.60 -16.76 -17.96
CA THR A 388 3.72 -18.16 -18.39
C THR A 388 4.84 -18.87 -17.63
N LEU A 389 5.98 -18.22 -17.43
CA LEU A 389 7.11 -18.71 -16.63
C LEU A 389 6.72 -18.94 -15.17
N LEU A 390 5.99 -18.01 -14.55
CA LEU A 390 5.45 -18.21 -13.19
C LEU A 390 4.60 -19.50 -13.11
N LYS A 391 3.80 -19.79 -14.15
CA LYS A 391 2.96 -20.99 -14.19
C LYS A 391 3.75 -22.27 -14.50
N SER A 392 4.77 -22.22 -15.35
CA SER A 392 5.60 -23.40 -15.63
C SER A 392 6.49 -23.78 -14.45
N ILE A 393 7.15 -22.80 -13.81
CA ILE A 393 7.97 -23.02 -12.61
C ILE A 393 7.12 -23.57 -11.46
N ALA A 394 5.90 -23.04 -11.28
CA ALA A 394 4.95 -23.56 -10.29
C ALA A 394 4.53 -25.01 -10.60
N ALA A 395 4.23 -25.34 -11.85
CA ALA A 395 3.84 -26.68 -12.27
C ALA A 395 4.99 -27.70 -12.14
N GLU A 396 6.21 -27.33 -12.55
CA GLU A 396 7.42 -28.17 -12.49
C GLU A 396 7.75 -28.61 -11.06
N HIS A 397 7.55 -27.72 -10.08
CA HIS A 397 7.80 -28.01 -8.67
C HIS A 397 6.57 -28.50 -7.89
N GLY A 398 5.44 -28.77 -8.56
CA GLY A 398 4.21 -29.23 -7.91
C GLY A 398 3.66 -28.22 -6.89
N ILE A 399 3.77 -26.93 -7.19
CA ILE A 399 3.32 -25.83 -6.34
C ILE A 399 2.00 -25.27 -6.92
N PRO A 400 0.87 -25.37 -6.20
CA PRO A 400 -0.38 -24.73 -6.61
C PRO A 400 -0.22 -23.21 -6.75
N ILE A 401 -0.92 -22.61 -7.72
CA ILE A 401 -0.89 -21.16 -7.95
C ILE A 401 -1.30 -20.36 -6.71
N SER A 402 -2.18 -20.89 -5.85
CA SER A 402 -2.51 -20.27 -4.56
C SER A 402 -1.30 -20.11 -3.61
N GLN A 403 -0.28 -20.94 -3.75
CA GLN A 403 0.97 -20.92 -2.98
C GLN A 403 2.12 -20.15 -3.67
N THR A 404 1.87 -19.46 -4.79
CA THR A 404 2.88 -18.59 -5.40
C THR A 404 2.76 -17.15 -4.90
N MET A 405 3.88 -16.45 -4.90
CA MET A 405 4.00 -15.01 -4.73
C MET A 405 4.72 -14.43 -5.96
N ALA A 406 4.33 -13.23 -6.38
CA ALA A 406 5.02 -12.47 -7.42
C ALA A 406 5.25 -11.03 -6.96
N VAL A 407 6.41 -10.46 -7.31
CA VAL A 407 6.80 -9.09 -6.95
C VAL A 407 7.41 -8.39 -8.18
N GLY A 408 7.02 -7.14 -8.42
CA GLY A 408 7.54 -6.32 -9.53
C GLY A 408 7.02 -4.87 -9.45
N ASP A 409 7.62 -3.94 -10.20
CA ASP A 409 7.23 -2.52 -10.23
C ASP A 409 6.44 -2.14 -11.50
N GLY A 410 6.54 -2.95 -12.55
CA GLY A 410 6.32 -2.50 -13.92
C GLY A 410 5.01 -2.98 -14.57
N ALA A 411 4.65 -2.34 -15.68
CA ALA A 411 3.46 -2.70 -16.46
C ALA A 411 3.62 -4.04 -17.20
N ASN A 412 4.88 -4.46 -17.43
CA ASN A 412 5.27 -5.83 -17.80
C ASN A 412 4.86 -6.87 -16.75
N ASP A 413 4.90 -6.54 -15.46
CA ASP A 413 4.63 -7.52 -14.39
C ASP A 413 3.14 -7.75 -14.12
N LEU A 414 2.25 -6.81 -14.48
CA LEU A 414 0.83 -6.88 -14.15
C LEU A 414 0.19 -8.24 -14.47
N LEU A 415 0.50 -8.84 -15.63
CA LEU A 415 0.00 -10.15 -16.02
C LEU A 415 0.55 -11.30 -15.15
N MET A 416 1.77 -11.17 -14.62
CA MET A 416 2.36 -12.09 -13.64
C MET A 416 1.76 -11.88 -12.25
N LEU A 417 1.65 -10.63 -11.78
CA LEU A 417 1.06 -10.28 -10.49
C LEU A 417 -0.39 -10.76 -10.37
N HIS A 418 -1.24 -10.50 -11.38
CA HIS A 418 -2.62 -11.00 -11.43
C HIS A 418 -2.74 -12.53 -11.51
N ALA A 419 -1.68 -13.24 -11.90
CA ALA A 419 -1.67 -14.70 -12.00
C ALA A 419 -1.08 -15.41 -10.77
N ALA A 420 -0.51 -14.67 -9.82
CA ALA A 420 0.08 -15.23 -8.61
C ALA A 420 -0.95 -15.40 -7.47
N GLY A 421 -0.68 -16.30 -6.53
CA GLY A 421 -1.44 -16.43 -5.29
C GLY A 421 -1.28 -15.25 -4.32
N LEU A 422 -0.31 -14.37 -4.57
CA LEU A 422 -0.10 -13.06 -3.98
C LEU A 422 0.76 -12.21 -4.95
N GLY A 423 0.15 -11.29 -5.69
CA GLY A 423 0.86 -10.40 -6.61
C GLY A 423 1.05 -8.99 -6.03
N VAL A 424 2.28 -8.65 -5.67
CA VAL A 424 2.67 -7.39 -5.02
C VAL A 424 3.33 -6.44 -6.02
N ALA A 425 2.73 -5.28 -6.23
CA ALA A 425 3.36 -4.15 -6.90
C ALA A 425 4.28 -3.41 -5.91
N TRP A 426 5.59 -3.60 -6.04
CA TRP A 426 6.60 -2.98 -5.17
C TRP A 426 7.02 -1.62 -5.71
N ARG A 427 6.83 -0.54 -4.94
CA ARG A 427 7.22 0.86 -5.29
C ARG A 427 6.81 1.28 -6.71
N ALA A 428 5.73 0.70 -7.20
CA ALA A 428 5.44 0.58 -8.61
C ALA A 428 5.02 1.90 -9.27
N LYS A 429 5.19 2.00 -10.59
CA LYS A 429 4.76 3.17 -11.38
C LYS A 429 3.23 3.35 -11.27
N SER A 430 2.71 4.58 -11.19
CA SER A 430 1.34 4.87 -10.69
C SER A 430 0.20 4.07 -11.34
N LYS A 431 0.29 3.81 -12.65
CA LYS A 431 -0.66 2.94 -13.38
C LYS A 431 -0.69 1.50 -12.82
N VAL A 432 0.49 0.94 -12.55
CA VAL A 432 0.67 -0.41 -12.00
C VAL A 432 0.07 -0.51 -10.61
N GLN A 433 0.23 0.51 -9.76
CA GLN A 433 -0.37 0.55 -8.42
C GLN A 433 -1.91 0.50 -8.43
N LEU A 434 -2.55 1.08 -9.45
CA LEU A 434 -4.01 1.11 -9.65
C LEU A 434 -4.56 -0.19 -10.24
N GLU A 435 -3.76 -0.89 -11.05
CA GLU A 435 -4.16 -2.11 -11.74
C GLU A 435 -3.90 -3.37 -10.91
N ALA A 436 -2.70 -3.51 -10.32
CA ALA A 436 -2.21 -4.72 -9.64
C ALA A 436 -3.09 -5.19 -8.45
N PRO A 437 -2.99 -6.48 -8.03
CA PRO A 437 -3.77 -7.00 -6.89
C PRO A 437 -3.44 -6.32 -5.55
N VAL A 438 -2.14 -6.20 -5.23
CA VAL A 438 -1.59 -5.57 -4.02
C VAL A 438 -0.55 -4.52 -4.42
N ARG A 439 -0.36 -3.49 -3.61
CA ARG A 439 0.81 -2.58 -3.67
C ARG A 439 1.49 -2.50 -2.32
N ILE A 440 2.79 -2.19 -2.32
CA ILE A 440 3.54 -1.72 -1.14
C ILE A 440 4.53 -0.64 -1.60
N ASN A 441 4.47 0.54 -1.00
CA ASN A 441 5.40 1.66 -1.21
C ASN A 441 6.34 1.90 0.00
N GLY A 442 6.42 0.91 0.90
CA GLY A 442 7.26 0.91 2.10
C GLY A 442 8.77 1.08 1.85
N GLU A 443 9.56 0.98 2.92
CA GLU A 443 11.00 1.28 2.87
C GLU A 443 11.88 0.09 2.51
N SER A 444 11.42 -1.14 2.71
CA SER A 444 12.23 -2.33 2.55
C SER A 444 11.41 -3.49 2.00
N LEU A 445 11.99 -4.32 1.12
CA LEU A 445 11.35 -5.55 0.64
C LEU A 445 11.00 -6.53 1.78
N VAL A 446 11.63 -6.38 2.96
CA VAL A 446 11.23 -7.06 4.21
C VAL A 446 9.76 -6.79 4.58
N ASP A 447 9.18 -5.65 4.19
CA ASP A 447 7.76 -5.32 4.43
C ASP A 447 6.79 -6.34 3.78
N ILE A 448 7.24 -7.14 2.82
CA ILE A 448 6.48 -8.24 2.19
C ILE A 448 6.27 -9.42 3.16
N LEU A 449 7.15 -9.64 4.14
CA LEU A 449 7.02 -10.75 5.11
C LEU A 449 5.76 -10.60 5.99
N TYR A 450 5.37 -9.37 6.34
CA TYR A 450 4.11 -9.10 7.04
C TYR A 450 2.87 -9.56 6.24
N LEU A 451 2.91 -9.58 4.89
CA LEU A 451 1.82 -10.13 4.06
C LEU A 451 1.73 -11.66 4.11
N LEU A 452 2.76 -12.33 4.61
CA LEU A 452 2.75 -13.75 4.95
C LEU A 452 2.24 -13.99 6.39
N GLY A 453 1.83 -12.92 7.10
CA GLY A 453 1.26 -12.97 8.44
C GLY A 453 2.28 -13.09 9.57
N MET A 454 3.57 -12.88 9.27
CA MET A 454 4.67 -12.83 10.25
C MET A 454 4.65 -11.51 11.03
N ASP A 455 5.23 -11.51 12.22
CA ASP A 455 5.53 -10.29 12.99
C ASP A 455 7.04 -9.94 13.00
N ASN A 456 7.42 -8.91 13.75
CA ASN A 456 8.80 -8.43 13.83
C ASN A 456 9.74 -9.42 14.56
N GLU A 457 9.22 -10.31 15.42
CA GLU A 457 10.02 -11.33 16.10
C GLU A 457 10.30 -12.49 15.14
N ASP A 458 9.30 -12.97 14.39
CA ASP A 458 9.46 -13.91 13.27
C ASP A 458 10.51 -13.38 12.25
N ILE A 459 10.36 -12.12 11.84
CA ILE A 459 11.25 -11.48 10.87
C ILE A 459 12.66 -11.32 11.43
N ALA A 460 12.81 -10.99 12.71
CA ALA A 460 14.12 -10.90 13.35
C ALA A 460 14.82 -12.27 13.40
N GLU A 461 14.12 -13.35 13.76
CA GLU A 461 14.69 -14.72 13.76
C GLU A 461 15.16 -15.12 12.34
N LEU A 462 14.28 -14.94 11.34
CA LEU A 462 14.55 -15.33 9.95
C LEU A 462 15.64 -14.50 9.26
N THR A 463 15.84 -13.24 9.65
CA THR A 463 16.80 -12.32 8.99
C THR A 463 18.12 -12.16 9.73
N SER A 464 18.14 -12.18 11.07
CA SER A 464 19.35 -11.93 11.87
C SER A 464 20.47 -12.93 11.60
N GLY A 465 20.10 -14.20 11.38
CA GLY A 465 21.02 -15.28 11.03
C GLY A 465 21.75 -15.84 12.25
N VAL A 466 21.32 -17.02 12.70
CA VAL A 466 22.14 -17.86 13.58
C VAL A 466 23.45 -18.19 12.86
N GLN A 467 24.57 -17.84 13.48
CA GLN A 467 25.94 -18.05 12.97
C GLN A 467 26.44 -19.48 13.25
#